data_AF-A0A8H7GHG7-F1
#
_entry.id   AF-A0A8H7GHG7-F1
#
_cell.length_a   1.000
_cell.length_b   1.000
_cell.length_c   1.000
_cell.angle_alpha   90.00
_cell.angle_beta   90.00
_cell.angle_gamma   90.00
#
_symmetry.space_group_name_H-M   'P 1'
#
loop_
_entity.id
_entity.type
_entity.pdbx_description
1 polymer ?
#
loop_
_entity_poly.entity_id
_entity_poly.type
_entity_poly.pdbx_seq_one_letter_code
_entity_poly.pdbx_strand_id
1 'polypeptide(L)'
;MSTLPQGPAASTTVASASTSFVPPVVDVSEASETVQQFLQLCYPTIANPNVDSLECVQALLEMATKYDTDAIKERVAKFLEMFISHHALRVYAIAHRYQLEEQVITQMSEFQLKIATEIQMAVDSVSVYRNCALDGSI
;
A
#
# COMPACT_ATOMS: atom_id res chain seq x y z
N MET A 1 -33.96 21.73 -6.11
CA MET A 1 -33.40 21.68 -7.47
C MET A 1 -32.70 23.00 -7.71
N SER A 2 -31.37 23.04 -7.67
CA SER A 2 -30.60 24.29 -7.75
C SER A 2 -30.06 24.48 -9.16
N THR A 3 -30.73 25.32 -9.95
CA THR A 3 -30.24 25.76 -11.27
C THR A 3 -29.38 27.00 -11.07
N LEU A 4 -28.10 26.92 -11.45
CA LEU A 4 -27.18 28.05 -11.48
C LEU A 4 -27.45 28.93 -12.74
N PRO A 5 -27.54 30.26 -12.61
CA PRO A 5 -27.75 31.16 -13.73
C PRO A 5 -26.48 31.29 -14.57
N GLN A 6 -26.56 31.00 -15.87
CA GLN A 6 -25.49 31.27 -16.83
C GLN A 6 -25.50 32.75 -17.24
N GLY A 7 -24.32 33.37 -17.23
CA GLY A 7 -24.08 34.75 -17.66
C GLY A 7 -24.41 35.00 -19.14
N PRO A 8 -24.54 36.28 -19.55
CA PRO A 8 -25.35 36.68 -20.69
C PRO A 8 -24.80 36.20 -22.03
N ALA A 9 -25.72 35.73 -22.86
CA ALA A 9 -25.54 35.34 -24.24
C ALA A 9 -24.96 36.48 -25.08
N ALA A 10 -23.74 36.30 -25.58
CA ALA A 10 -23.20 37.08 -26.68
C ALA A 10 -22.92 36.13 -27.85
N SER A 11 -23.92 35.99 -28.73
CA SER A 11 -23.72 35.41 -30.05
C SER A 11 -22.90 36.39 -30.89
N THR A 12 -21.69 36.02 -31.28
CA THR A 12 -21.04 36.58 -32.47
C THR A 12 -20.26 35.48 -33.16
N THR A 13 -20.90 34.97 -34.22
CA THR A 13 -20.34 34.22 -35.33
C THR A 13 -19.06 34.88 -35.86
N VAL A 14 -17.94 34.15 -35.91
CA VAL A 14 -17.08 34.00 -37.10
C VAL A 14 -15.99 32.93 -36.87
N ALA A 15 -15.70 32.21 -37.94
CA ALA A 15 -14.53 31.35 -38.20
C ALA A 15 -14.50 29.94 -37.58
N SER A 16 -14.75 28.95 -38.46
CA SER A 16 -14.34 27.57 -38.28
C SER A 16 -12.83 27.49 -38.01
N ALA A 17 -12.48 27.26 -36.75
CA ALA A 17 -11.21 26.65 -36.38
C ALA A 17 -11.58 25.35 -35.67
N SER A 18 -11.30 24.21 -36.31
CA SER A 18 -11.27 22.92 -35.63
C SER A 18 -10.07 22.95 -34.67
N THR A 19 -10.24 23.59 -33.52
CA THR A 19 -9.27 23.54 -32.42
C THR A 19 -9.39 22.12 -31.88
N SER A 20 -8.55 21.22 -32.38
CA SER A 20 -8.33 19.91 -31.79
C SER A 20 -8.10 20.15 -30.29
N PHE A 21 -9.03 19.67 -29.46
CA PHE A 21 -8.90 19.74 -28.01
C PHE A 21 -7.75 18.82 -27.63
N VAL A 22 -6.52 19.35 -27.64
CA VAL A 22 -5.34 18.63 -27.17
C VAL A 22 -5.33 18.77 -25.66
N PRO A 23 -5.56 17.69 -24.91
CA PRO A 23 -5.45 17.76 -23.46
C PRO A 23 -4.02 18.15 -23.07
N PRO A 24 -3.84 18.94 -22.01
CA PRO A 24 -2.50 19.28 -21.53
C PRO A 24 -1.75 18.00 -21.13
N VAL A 25 -0.59 17.78 -21.74
CA VAL A 25 0.29 16.65 -21.44
C VAL A 25 1.22 17.06 -20.30
N VAL A 26 1.27 16.24 -19.24
CA VAL A 26 2.19 16.39 -18.11
C VAL A 26 3.14 15.20 -18.14
N ASP A 27 4.43 15.48 -18.22
CA ASP A 27 5.45 14.45 -18.13
C ASP A 27 5.64 14.03 -16.67
N VAL A 28 5.63 12.71 -16.45
CA VAL A 28 5.72 12.08 -15.12
C VAL A 28 6.97 11.19 -15.14
N SER A 29 7.80 11.25 -14.10
CA SER A 29 9.10 10.55 -14.05
C SER A 29 8.95 9.07 -13.69
N GLU A 30 7.77 8.68 -13.23
CA GLU A 30 7.48 7.38 -12.65
C GLU A 30 6.99 6.38 -13.70
N ALA A 31 7.14 5.09 -13.39
CA ALA A 31 6.73 4.03 -14.30
C ALA A 31 5.21 4.10 -14.55
N SER A 32 4.81 3.92 -15.81
CA SER A 32 3.41 3.99 -16.24
C SER A 32 2.49 3.09 -15.42
N GLU A 33 2.97 1.90 -15.05
CA GLU A 33 2.20 0.93 -14.26
C GLU A 33 1.96 1.42 -12.82
N THR A 34 2.99 1.97 -12.17
CA THR A 34 2.90 2.53 -10.81
C THR A 34 1.96 3.72 -10.77
N VAL A 35 2.05 4.62 -11.76
CA VAL A 35 1.14 5.78 -11.87
C VAL A 35 -0.30 5.31 -12.07
N GLN A 36 -0.52 4.31 -12.92
CA GLN A 36 -1.85 3.74 -13.13
C GLN A 36 -2.41 3.15 -11.83
N GLN A 37 -1.64 2.36 -11.09
CA GLN A 37 -2.04 1.78 -9.81
C GLN A 37 -2.35 2.87 -8.77
N PHE A 38 -1.52 3.91 -8.71
CA PHE A 38 -1.73 5.06 -7.84
C PHE A 38 -3.04 5.79 -8.17
N LEU A 39 -3.29 6.05 -9.45
CA LEU A 39 -4.54 6.67 -9.89
C LEU A 39 -5.76 5.78 -9.62
N GLN A 40 -5.63 4.45 -9.71
CA GLN A 40 -6.70 3.52 -9.32
C GLN A 40 -7.01 3.60 -7.82
N LEU A 41 -6.03 3.90 -6.97
CA LEU A 41 -6.26 4.17 -5.54
C LEU A 41 -7.00 5.50 -5.33
N CYS A 42 -6.67 6.52 -6.11
CA CYS A 42 -7.37 7.82 -6.10
C CYS A 42 -8.81 7.71 -6.60
N TYR A 43 -9.06 6.86 -7.61
CA TYR A 43 -10.35 6.71 -8.28
C TYR A 43 -10.83 5.26 -8.23
N PRO A 44 -11.36 4.80 -7.08
CA PRO A 44 -11.75 3.42 -6.86
C PRO A 44 -13.10 3.09 -7.51
N THR A 45 -13.18 3.08 -8.84
CA THR A 45 -14.41 2.77 -9.59
C THR A 45 -14.44 1.38 -10.19
N ILE A 46 -13.28 0.72 -10.39
CA ILE A 46 -13.19 -0.48 -11.25
C ILE A 46 -12.53 -1.69 -10.57
N ALA A 47 -11.50 -1.53 -9.73
CA ALA A 47 -10.92 -2.58 -8.88
C ALA A 47 -9.84 -1.98 -7.96
N ASN A 48 -9.49 -2.66 -6.86
CA ASN A 48 -8.24 -2.37 -6.16
C ASN A 48 -7.06 -2.76 -7.08
N PRO A 49 -5.96 -2.00 -7.11
CA PRO A 49 -4.79 -2.35 -7.91
C PRO A 49 -4.22 -3.68 -7.46
N ASN A 50 -3.67 -4.45 -8.40
CA ASN A 50 -2.97 -5.67 -8.07
C ASN A 50 -1.59 -5.33 -7.49
N VAL A 51 -1.39 -5.57 -6.19
CA VAL A 51 -0.16 -5.25 -5.46
C VAL A 51 0.46 -6.56 -4.97
N ASP A 52 1.23 -7.20 -5.85
CA ASP A 52 1.80 -8.53 -5.60
C ASP A 52 3.20 -8.51 -4.97
N SER A 53 3.85 -7.34 -4.92
CA SER A 53 5.24 -7.21 -4.46
C SER A 53 5.44 -6.06 -3.49
N LEU A 54 6.42 -6.23 -2.59
CA LEU A 54 6.86 -5.20 -1.66
C LEU A 54 7.46 -3.99 -2.37
N GLU A 55 8.11 -4.21 -3.51
CA GLU A 55 8.66 -3.16 -4.36
C GLU A 55 7.54 -2.27 -4.93
N CYS A 56 6.41 -2.87 -5.31
CA CYS A 56 5.23 -2.13 -5.75
C CYS A 56 4.64 -1.27 -4.62
N VAL A 57 4.49 -1.84 -3.42
CA VAL A 57 4.06 -1.10 -2.22
C VAL A 57 4.99 0.09 -1.95
N GLN A 58 6.31 -0.14 -1.99
CA GLN A 58 7.29 0.92 -1.73
C GLN A 58 7.16 2.06 -2.76
N ALA A 59 7.01 1.74 -4.04
CA ALA A 59 6.82 2.73 -5.09
C ALA A 59 5.53 3.54 -4.90
N LEU A 60 4.43 2.88 -4.49
CA LEU A 60 3.16 3.55 -4.16
C LEU A 60 3.28 4.46 -2.94
N LEU A 61 4.04 4.08 -1.92
CA LEU A 61 4.30 4.93 -0.75
C LEU A 61 5.21 6.12 -1.08
N GLU A 62 6.20 5.93 -1.95
CA GLU A 62 7.02 7.01 -2.51
C GLU A 62 6.14 8.04 -3.23
N MET A 63 5.24 7.58 -4.10
CA MET A 63 4.25 8.42 -4.78
C MET A 63 3.33 9.13 -3.77
N ALA A 64 2.75 8.38 -2.83
CA ALA A 64 1.86 8.96 -1.84
C ALA A 64 2.55 10.01 -0.95
N THR A 65 3.85 9.88 -0.74
CA THR A 65 4.68 10.87 -0.05
C THR A 65 4.98 12.07 -0.95
N LYS A 66 5.30 11.84 -2.23
CA LYS A 66 5.58 12.91 -3.20
C LYS A 66 4.37 13.80 -3.48
N TYR A 67 3.18 13.20 -3.56
CA TYR A 67 1.91 13.89 -3.84
C TYR A 67 1.12 14.26 -2.58
N ASP A 68 1.68 14.01 -1.40
CA ASP A 68 1.10 14.32 -0.09
C ASP A 68 -0.34 13.82 0.09
N THR A 69 -0.56 12.54 -0.21
CA THR A 69 -1.87 11.89 -0.16
C THR A 69 -1.95 10.90 0.99
N ASP A 70 -2.24 11.37 2.21
CA ASP A 70 -2.26 10.53 3.42
C ASP A 70 -3.32 9.43 3.37
N ALA A 71 -4.49 9.70 2.81
CA ALA A 71 -5.54 8.68 2.62
C ALA A 71 -5.07 7.49 1.78
N ILE A 72 -4.14 7.72 0.84
CA ILE A 72 -3.54 6.66 0.03
C ILE A 72 -2.45 5.94 0.82
N LYS A 73 -1.66 6.65 1.63
CA LYS A 73 -0.68 6.03 2.53
C LYS A 73 -1.36 5.02 3.47
N GLU A 74 -2.48 5.39 4.09
CA GLU A 74 -3.27 4.49 4.93
C GLU A 74 -3.82 3.30 4.15
N ARG A 75 -4.28 3.51 2.91
CA ARG A 75 -4.79 2.43 2.08
C ARG A 75 -3.68 1.46 1.65
N VAL A 76 -2.48 1.97 1.39
CA VAL A 76 -1.31 1.16 1.03
C VAL A 76 -0.76 0.41 2.25
N ALA A 77 -0.86 0.99 3.45
CA ALA A 77 -0.52 0.31 4.71
C ALA A 77 -1.30 -1.01 4.89
N LYS A 78 -2.55 -1.10 4.41
CA LYS A 78 -3.32 -2.35 4.45
C LYS A 78 -2.74 -3.46 3.56
N PHE A 79 -2.11 -3.10 2.44
CA PHE A 79 -1.44 -4.10 1.60
C PHE A 79 -0.16 -4.62 2.26
N LEU A 80 0.53 -3.79 3.07
CA LEU A 80 1.69 -4.22 3.85
C LEU A 80 1.36 -5.35 4.83
N GLU A 81 0.14 -5.39 5.37
CA GLU A 81 -0.31 -6.43 6.29
C GLU A 81 -0.23 -7.83 5.66
N MET A 82 -0.51 -7.94 4.36
CA MET A 82 -0.45 -9.21 3.63
C MET A 82 0.96 -9.79 3.54
N PHE A 83 1.99 -8.94 3.65
CA PHE A 83 3.40 -9.34 3.54
C PHE A 83 4.08 -9.57 4.89
N ILE A 84 3.40 -9.30 6.02
CA ILE A 84 3.98 -9.46 7.36
C ILE A 84 4.43 -10.90 7.60
N SER A 85 3.62 -11.89 7.20
CA SER A 85 3.89 -13.31 7.40
C SER A 85 5.20 -13.80 6.77
N HIS A 86 5.56 -13.25 5.61
CA HIS A 86 6.73 -13.67 4.84
C HIS A 86 7.94 -12.75 5.02
N HIS A 87 7.70 -11.46 5.30
CA HIS A 87 8.71 -10.41 5.20
C HIS A 87 8.63 -9.34 6.30
N ALA A 88 8.30 -9.72 7.54
CA ALA A 88 8.13 -8.80 8.68
C ALA A 88 9.23 -7.74 8.83
N LEU A 89 10.51 -8.09 8.68
CA LEU A 89 11.62 -7.12 8.81
C LEU A 89 11.60 -6.04 7.71
N ARG A 90 11.32 -6.44 6.47
CA ARG A 90 11.21 -5.49 5.34
C ARG A 90 9.99 -4.58 5.51
N VAL A 91 8.87 -5.15 5.94
CA VAL A 91 7.64 -4.39 6.24
C VAL A 91 7.92 -3.34 7.31
N TYR A 92 8.69 -3.68 8.36
CA TYR A 92 9.03 -2.74 9.45
C TYR A 92 9.89 -1.59 8.94
N ALA A 93 10.94 -1.89 8.17
CA ALA A 93 11.82 -0.89 7.62
C ALA A 93 11.07 0.11 6.71
N ILE A 94 10.15 -0.40 5.88
CA ILE A 94 9.29 0.43 5.01
C ILE A 94 8.35 1.28 5.86
N ALA A 95 7.63 0.68 6.81
CA ALA A 95 6.69 1.39 7.66
C ALA A 95 7.34 2.54 8.43
N HIS A 96 8.52 2.30 9.01
CA HIS A 96 9.29 3.32 9.70
C HIS A 96 9.78 4.42 8.74
N ARG A 97 10.23 4.05 7.54
CA ARG A 97 10.70 5.03 6.53
C ARG A 97 9.60 5.99 6.08
N TYR A 98 8.36 5.52 5.99
CA TYR A 98 7.20 6.34 5.56
C TYR A 98 6.31 6.79 6.71
N GLN A 99 6.78 6.69 7.97
CA GLN A 99 6.07 7.17 9.17
C GLN A 99 4.66 6.56 9.35
N LEU A 100 4.47 5.31 8.94
CA LEU A 100 3.21 4.54 9.06
C LEU A 100 3.06 3.91 10.46
N GLU A 101 3.56 4.59 11.49
CA GLU A 101 3.89 4.01 12.79
C GLU A 101 2.67 3.37 13.48
N GLU A 102 1.52 4.05 13.51
CA GLU A 102 0.35 3.59 14.27
C GLU A 102 -0.20 2.23 13.79
N GLN A 103 -0.36 2.07 12.48
CA GLN A 103 -1.01 0.88 11.92
C GLN A 103 -0.07 -0.33 11.94
N VAL A 104 1.21 -0.12 11.67
CA VAL A 104 2.16 -1.22 11.55
C VAL A 104 2.68 -1.72 12.90
N ILE A 105 2.82 -0.84 13.90
CA ILE A 105 3.25 -1.24 15.25
C ILE A 105 2.25 -2.21 15.89
N THR A 106 0.95 -1.96 15.72
CA THR A 106 -0.11 -2.82 16.26
C THR A 106 -0.01 -4.23 15.68
N GLN A 107 0.05 -4.35 14.34
CA GLN A 107 0.13 -5.64 13.66
C GLN A 107 1.44 -6.39 13.91
N MET A 108 2.57 -5.66 13.99
CA MET A 108 3.86 -6.27 14.27
C MET A 108 3.98 -6.80 15.69
N SER A 109 3.36 -6.13 16.66
CA SER A 109 3.34 -6.63 18.04
C SER A 109 2.58 -7.97 18.14
N GLU A 110 1.48 -8.12 17.40
CA GLU A 110 0.79 -9.41 17.30
C GLU A 110 1.64 -10.48 16.60
N PHE A 111 2.37 -10.09 15.56
CA PHE A 111 3.20 -11.02 14.80
C PHE A 111 4.42 -11.51 15.59
N GLN A 112 5.06 -10.62 16.36
CA GLN A 112 6.16 -10.99 17.26
C GLN A 112 5.71 -12.01 18.30
N LEU A 113 4.48 -11.89 18.83
CA LEU A 113 3.92 -12.86 19.76
C LEU A 113 3.69 -14.22 19.09
N LYS A 114 3.19 -14.25 17.85
CA LYS A 114 3.01 -15.50 17.08
C LYS A 114 4.34 -16.21 16.81
N ILE A 115 5.37 -15.48 16.35
CA ILE A 115 6.71 -16.06 16.12
C ILE A 115 7.30 -16.60 17.42
N ALA A 116 7.27 -15.82 18.50
CA ALA A 116 7.82 -16.24 19.79
C ALA A 116 7.13 -17.52 20.29
N THR A 117 5.82 -17.64 20.08
CA THR A 117 5.05 -18.82 20.49
C THR A 117 5.38 -20.06 19.66
N GLU A 118 5.51 -19.92 18.33
CA GLU A 118 5.91 -21.05 17.47
C GLU A 118 7.33 -21.54 17.77
N ILE A 119 8.27 -20.62 18.00
CA ILE A 119 9.64 -20.98 18.40
C ILE A 119 9.62 -21.67 19.76
N GLN A 120 8.84 -21.17 20.72
CA GLN A 120 8.75 -21.77 22.05
C GLN A 120 8.16 -23.19 22.00
N MET A 121 7.11 -23.41 21.21
CA MET A 121 6.54 -24.75 21.01
C MET A 121 7.55 -25.71 20.39
N ALA A 122 8.37 -25.25 19.44
CA ALA A 122 9.41 -26.07 18.83
C ALA A 122 10.55 -26.41 19.82
N VAL A 123 10.95 -25.44 20.66
CA VAL A 123 11.99 -25.62 21.69
C VAL A 123 11.51 -26.57 22.79
N ASP A 124 10.27 -26.44 23.25
CA ASP A 124 9.68 -27.29 24.28
C ASP A 124 9.53 -28.73 23.77
N SER A 125 9.10 -28.90 22.51
CA SER A 125 9.02 -30.20 21.85
C SER A 125 10.39 -30.90 21.81
N VAL A 126 11.43 -30.22 21.35
CA VAL A 126 12.81 -30.76 21.32
C VAL A 126 13.33 -31.08 22.72
N SER A 127 13.00 -30.27 23.72
CA SER A 127 13.40 -30.48 25.12
C SER A 127 12.74 -31.71 25.73
N VAL A 128 11.45 -31.95 25.43
CA VAL A 128 10.71 -33.14 25.86
C VAL A 128 11.31 -34.41 25.25
N TYR A 129 11.61 -34.41 23.95
CA TYR A 129 12.25 -35.56 23.29
C TYR A 129 13.66 -35.83 23.85
N ARG A 130 14.41 -34.78 24.20
CA ARG A 130 15.74 -34.91 24.80
C ARG A 130 15.69 -35.51 26.22
N ASN A 131 14.71 -35.13 27.03
CA ASN A 131 14.56 -35.66 28.39
C ASN A 131 14.05 -37.11 28.39
N CYS A 132 13.14 -37.48 27.50
CA CYS A 132 12.70 -38.87 27.35
C CYS A 132 13.81 -39.82 26.86
N ALA A 133 14.77 -39.33 26.07
CA ALA A 133 15.90 -40.13 25.60
C ALA A 133 16.95 -40.43 26.69
N LEU A 134 16.96 -39.68 27.80
CA LEU A 134 17.93 -39.84 28.90
C LEU A 134 17.40 -40.69 30.06
N ASP A 135 16.08 -40.78 30.25
CA ASP A 135 15.45 -41.59 31.31
C ASP A 135 15.20 -43.07 30.91
N GLY A 136 15.38 -43.43 29.64
CA GLY A 136 15.09 -44.78 29.11
C GLY A 136 16.22 -45.82 29.25
N SER A 137 17.25 -45.56 30.04
CA SER A 137 18.38 -46.47 30.23
C SER A 137 18.41 -47.03 31.66
N ILE A 138 17.48 -47.92 31.99
CA ILE A 138 17.58 -48.85 33.13
C ILE A 138 17.06 -50.21 32.72
#